data_AF-A0A3D4THV3-F1
#
_entry.id   AF-A0A3D4THV3-F1
#
_cell.length_a   1.000
_cell.length_b   1.000
_cell.length_c   1.000
_cell.angle_alpha   90.00
_cell.angle_beta   90.00
_cell.angle_gamma   90.00
#
_symmetry.space_group_name_H-M   'P 1'
#
loop_
_entity.id
_entity.type
_entity.pdbx_description
1 polymer ?
#
loop_
_entity_poly.entity_id
_entity_poly.type
_entity_poly.pdbx_seq_one_letter_code
_entity_poly.pdbx_strand_id
1 'polypeptide(L)'
;CIDRKIPIVSSLGAGGKVDPSQVVITDISKTHQCNLARYVRKYLHKFDIYKGLTVVFSPEQVDQSRIIETEKAYPKKSIIGTISYMPAIFGCFAASVVIRDLYKEANTVAKA
;
A
#
# COMPACT_ATOMS: atom_id res chain seq x y z
N CYS A 1 1.02 15.99 -1.72
CA CYS A 1 -0.09 15.89 -0.75
C CYS A 1 0.34 16.30 0.65
N ILE A 2 1.39 15.67 1.19
CA ILE A 2 1.92 15.96 2.54
C ILE A 2 2.25 17.45 2.72
N ASP A 3 3.06 18.04 1.84
CA ASP A 3 3.43 19.48 1.93
C ASP A 3 2.22 20.41 1.86
N ARG A 4 1.17 19.99 1.15
CA ARG A 4 -0.08 20.73 0.96
C ARG A 4 -1.12 20.41 2.04
N LYS A 5 -0.78 19.60 3.04
CA LYS A 5 -1.69 19.12 4.10
C LYS A 5 -2.97 18.47 3.56
N ILE A 6 -2.86 17.77 2.42
CA ILE A 6 -3.96 17.01 1.84
C ILE A 6 -3.93 15.60 2.46
N PRO A 7 -5.01 15.16 3.15
CA PRO A 7 -5.10 13.80 3.67
C PRO A 7 -4.86 12.76 2.57
N ILE A 8 -4.05 11.75 2.87
CA ILE A 8 -3.63 10.75 1.88
C ILE A 8 -3.50 9.37 2.52
N VAL A 9 -4.02 8.37 1.81
CA VAL A 9 -3.72 6.95 2.01
C VAL A 9 -3.13 6.41 0.71
N SER A 10 -2.12 5.54 0.79
CA SER A 10 -1.51 4.90 -0.38
C SER A 10 -1.72 3.40 -0.39
N SER A 11 -1.95 2.80 -1.56
CA SER A 11 -1.99 1.36 -1.74
C SER A 11 -0.67 0.88 -2.36
N LEU A 12 -0.03 -0.10 -1.70
CA LEU A 12 1.25 -0.66 -2.16
C LEU A 12 1.02 -1.92 -3.02
N GLY A 13 2.02 -2.80 -3.09
CA GLY A 13 2.03 -3.91 -4.05
C GLY A 13 1.09 -5.04 -3.64
N ALA A 14 0.09 -5.34 -4.46
CA ALA A 14 -0.83 -6.47 -4.32
C ALA A 14 -0.41 -7.71 -5.14
N GLY A 15 0.61 -7.60 -5.99
CA GLY A 15 1.04 -8.68 -6.88
C GLY A 15 1.75 -9.82 -6.15
N GLY A 16 1.55 -11.05 -6.63
CA GLY A 16 2.13 -12.29 -6.11
C GLY A 16 1.56 -12.75 -4.77
N LYS A 17 0.38 -12.25 -4.41
CA LYS A 17 -0.26 -12.47 -3.12
C LYS A 17 -1.60 -13.15 -3.31
N VAL A 18 -1.95 -14.04 -2.38
CA VAL A 18 -3.18 -14.82 -2.40
C VAL A 18 -3.91 -14.82 -1.07
N ASP A 19 -3.28 -14.46 0.05
CA ASP A 19 -3.95 -14.47 1.36
C ASP A 19 -4.48 -13.08 1.73
N PRO A 20 -5.80 -12.84 1.64
CA PRO A 20 -6.37 -11.55 1.97
C PRO A 20 -6.33 -11.23 3.47
N SER A 21 -6.17 -12.23 4.35
CA SER A 21 -6.10 -12.01 5.80
C SER A 21 -4.84 -11.26 6.23
N GLN A 22 -3.81 -11.27 5.39
CA GLN A 22 -2.55 -10.58 5.62
C GLN A 22 -2.55 -9.12 5.14
N VAL A 23 -3.65 -8.63 4.57
CA VAL A 23 -3.77 -7.21 4.19
C VAL A 23 -3.87 -6.35 5.46
N VAL A 24 -2.98 -5.38 5.57
CA VAL A 24 -2.82 -4.54 6.76
C VAL A 24 -2.74 -3.06 6.39
N ILE A 25 -3.29 -2.22 7.26
CA ILE A 25 -3.17 -0.76 7.22
C ILE A 25 -2.16 -0.34 8.28
N THR A 26 -1.12 0.37 7.88
CA THR A 26 -0.08 0.84 8.82
C THR A 26 0.63 2.07 8.29
N ASP A 27 1.61 2.59 9.04
CA ASP A 27 2.49 3.64 8.57
C ASP A 27 3.55 3.09 7.60
N ILE A 28 3.92 3.86 6.58
CA ILE A 28 4.93 3.47 5.59
C ILE A 28 6.23 2.98 6.23
N SER A 29 6.66 3.53 7.36
CA SER A 29 7.89 3.13 8.07
C SER A 29 7.86 1.69 8.59
N LYS A 30 6.67 1.13 8.86
CA LYS A 30 6.48 -0.21 9.44
C LYS A 30 6.32 -1.32 8.39
N THR A 31 6.29 -0.95 7.12
CA THR A 31 6.08 -1.90 6.02
C THR A 31 7.32 -2.77 5.79
N HIS A 32 7.10 -4.07 5.62
CA HIS A 32 8.13 -5.09 5.43
C HIS A 32 7.69 -6.10 4.36
N GLN A 33 8.63 -6.94 3.87
CA GLN A 33 8.35 -7.99 2.87
C GLN A 33 7.58 -7.50 1.61
N CYS A 34 7.72 -6.22 1.25
CA CYS A 34 7.08 -5.63 0.08
C CYS A 34 8.09 -4.79 -0.71
N ASN A 35 8.42 -5.24 -1.93
CA ASN A 35 9.37 -4.57 -2.80
C ASN A 35 8.93 -3.14 -3.18
N LEU A 36 7.66 -2.95 -3.53
CA LEU A 36 7.13 -1.62 -3.83
C LEU A 36 7.24 -0.70 -2.61
N ALA A 37 6.90 -1.18 -1.41
CA ALA A 37 7.04 -0.41 -0.18
C ALA A 37 8.48 0.04 0.07
N ARG A 38 9.45 -0.86 -0.13
CA ARG A 38 10.88 -0.56 -0.01
C ARG A 38 11.31 0.54 -1.00
N TYR A 39 10.89 0.47 -2.26
CA TYR A 39 11.21 1.49 -3.26
C TYR A 39 10.56 2.84 -2.93
N VAL A 40 9.29 2.84 -2.51
CA VAL A 40 8.57 4.04 -2.09
C VAL A 40 9.26 4.69 -0.90
N ARG A 41 9.62 3.93 0.15
CA ARG A 41 10.41 4.46 1.30
C ARG A 41 11.71 5.09 0.83
N LYS A 42 12.50 4.37 0.03
CA LYS A 42 13.77 4.90 -0.50
C LYS A 42 13.58 6.20 -1.28
N TYR A 43 12.49 6.33 -2.02
CA TYR A 43 12.18 7.55 -2.76
C TYR A 43 11.74 8.68 -1.81
N LEU A 44 10.86 8.40 -0.85
CA LEU A 44 10.37 9.36 0.15
C LEU A 44 11.50 9.90 1.05
N HIS A 45 12.49 9.07 1.39
CA HIS A 45 13.65 9.52 2.16
C HIS A 45 14.46 10.62 1.46
N LYS A 46 14.38 10.73 0.12
CA LYS A 46 15.02 11.85 -0.62
C LYS A 46 14.38 13.20 -0.32
N PHE A 47 13.18 13.20 0.24
CA PHE A 47 12.40 14.37 0.63
C PHE A 47 12.28 14.44 2.17
N ASP A 48 13.14 13.74 2.91
CA ASP A 48 13.13 13.65 4.37
C ASP A 48 11.82 13.12 4.98
N ILE A 49 11.05 12.35 4.21
CA ILE A 49 9.80 11.72 4.66
C ILE A 49 10.10 10.28 5.09
N TYR A 50 10.14 10.06 6.40
CA TYR A 50 10.43 8.74 6.99
C TYR A 50 9.20 8.04 7.57
N LYS A 51 8.16 8.80 7.95
CA LYS A 51 6.92 8.33 8.60
C LYS A 51 5.79 9.33 8.33
N GLY A 52 4.57 9.00 8.76
CA GLY A 52 3.38 9.85 8.65
C GLY A 52 2.58 9.63 7.37
N LEU A 53 2.77 8.49 6.69
CA LEU A 53 2.01 8.12 5.50
C LEU A 53 1.31 6.79 5.75
N THR A 54 -0.01 6.84 5.90
CA THR A 54 -0.85 5.65 6.02
C THR A 54 -0.87 4.88 4.70
N VAL A 55 -0.61 3.58 4.77
CA VAL A 55 -0.55 2.70 3.60
C VAL A 55 -1.26 1.37 3.82
N VAL A 56 -1.79 0.82 2.73
CA VAL A 56 -2.30 -0.56 2.64
C VAL A 56 -1.22 -1.41 1.99
N PHE A 57 -0.82 -2.49 2.65
CA PHE A 57 0.07 -3.49 2.08
C PHE A 57 -0.25 -4.87 2.64
N SER A 58 0.45 -5.90 2.16
CA SER A 58 0.46 -7.21 2.83
C SER A 58 1.92 -7.66 2.97
N PRO A 59 2.32 -8.25 4.11
CA PRO A 59 3.64 -8.83 4.30
C PRO A 59 3.73 -10.26 3.76
N GLU A 60 2.69 -10.77 3.09
CA GLU A 60 2.71 -12.13 2.52
C GLU A 60 3.92 -12.31 1.60
N GLN A 61 4.68 -13.38 1.84
CA GLN A 61 5.84 -13.71 1.03
C GLN A 61 5.40 -14.13 -0.36
N VAL A 62 5.99 -13.46 -1.35
CA VAL A 62 5.78 -13.83 -2.76
C VAL A 62 6.58 -15.08 -3.08
N ASP A 63 5.90 -16.09 -3.62
CA ASP A 63 6.52 -17.27 -4.21
C ASP A 63 7.40 -16.87 -5.40
N GLN A 64 8.73 -16.93 -5.18
CA GLN A 64 9.72 -16.52 -6.18
C GLN A 64 9.68 -17.41 -7.43
N SER A 65 9.23 -18.66 -7.32
CA SER A 65 9.13 -19.58 -8.47
C SER A 65 8.10 -19.13 -9.50
N ARG A 66 7.17 -18.25 -9.10
CA ARG A 66 6.09 -17.71 -9.96
C ARG A 66 6.43 -16.37 -10.59
N ILE A 67 7.63 -15.84 -10.32
CA ILE A 67 8.11 -14.59 -10.92
C ILE A 67 8.79 -14.94 -12.24
N ILE A 68 8.28 -14.42 -13.35
CA ILE A 68 8.81 -14.70 -14.69
C ILE A 68 9.71 -13.53 -15.10
N GLU A 69 11.01 -13.77 -15.19
CA GLU A 69 11.95 -12.80 -15.77
C GLU A 69 11.85 -12.83 -17.30
N THR A 70 11.65 -11.67 -17.91
CA THR A 70 11.56 -11.57 -19.37
C THR A 70 11.85 -10.15 -19.83
N GLU A 71 12.51 -10.01 -20.98
CA GLU A 71 12.75 -8.70 -21.61
C GLU A 71 11.44 -7.99 -22.00
N LYS A 72 10.36 -8.76 -22.18
CA LYS A 72 9.01 -8.23 -22.43
C LYS A 72 8.41 -7.50 -21.23
N ALA A 73 9.01 -7.59 -20.05
CA ALA A 73 8.50 -6.97 -18.82
C ALA A 73 8.82 -5.47 -18.71
N TYR A 74 9.48 -4.87 -19.71
CA TYR A 74 9.91 -3.47 -19.70
C TYR A 74 8.77 -2.52 -19.30
N PRO A 75 9.00 -1.57 -18.36
CA PRO A 75 10.28 -1.17 -17.76
C PRO A 75 10.74 -2.02 -16.56
N LYS A 76 9.99 -3.05 -16.16
CA LYS A 76 10.38 -4.00 -15.12
C LYS A 76 11.22 -5.14 -15.72
N LYS A 77 11.98 -5.84 -14.88
CA LYS A 77 12.75 -7.03 -15.31
C LYS A 77 11.96 -8.34 -15.19
N SER A 78 10.81 -8.29 -14.52
CA SER A 78 10.00 -9.47 -14.25
C SER A 78 8.50 -9.16 -14.23
N ILE A 79 7.73 -10.19 -14.55
CA ILE A 79 6.27 -10.22 -14.49
C ILE A 79 5.88 -11.00 -13.23
N ILE A 80 4.97 -10.42 -12.47
CA ILE A 80 4.38 -11.04 -11.29
C ILE A 80 2.87 -11.10 -11.49
N GLY A 81 2.30 -12.30 -11.37
CA GLY A 81 0.86 -12.50 -11.45
C GLY A 81 0.14 -11.81 -10.28
N THR A 82 -1.14 -11.48 -10.46
CA THR A 82 -1.98 -10.97 -9.39
C THR A 82 -3.30 -11.72 -9.42
N ILE A 83 -3.75 -12.24 -8.29
CA ILE A 83 -5.04 -12.91 -8.19
C ILE A 83 -6.17 -11.87 -8.23
N SER A 84 -7.29 -12.21 -8.85
CA SER A 84 -8.36 -11.27 -9.22
C SER A 84 -8.91 -10.44 -8.05
N TYR A 85 -9.07 -11.05 -6.87
CA TYR A 85 -9.65 -10.37 -5.70
C TYR A 85 -8.66 -9.46 -4.96
N MET A 86 -7.35 -9.64 -5.11
CA MET A 86 -6.39 -8.96 -4.25
C MET A 86 -6.36 -7.43 -4.46
N PRO A 87 -6.37 -6.91 -5.70
CA PRO A 87 -6.47 -5.46 -5.93
C PRO A 87 -7.76 -4.86 -5.38
N ALA A 88 -8.88 -5.57 -5.52
CA ALA A 88 -10.18 -5.11 -5.01
C ALA A 88 -10.15 -5.00 -3.47
N ILE A 89 -9.61 -6.01 -2.79
CA ILE A 89 -9.48 -6.01 -1.32
C ILE A 89 -8.57 -4.87 -0.85
N PHE A 90 -7.42 -4.65 -1.51
CA PHE A 90 -6.56 -3.49 -1.20
C PHE A 90 -7.31 -2.16 -1.36
N GLY A 91 -8.11 -2.03 -2.41
CA GLY A 91 -9.00 -0.88 -2.63
C GLY A 91 -10.03 -0.71 -1.51
N CYS A 92 -10.70 -1.78 -1.09
CA CYS A 92 -11.64 -1.75 0.03
C CYS A 92 -10.96 -1.32 1.34
N PHE A 93 -9.75 -1.79 1.61
CA PHE A 93 -8.98 -1.37 2.79
C PHE A 93 -8.61 0.12 2.70
N ALA A 94 -8.18 0.61 1.55
CA ALA A 94 -7.87 2.03 1.36
C ALA A 94 -9.11 2.91 1.56
N ALA A 95 -10.24 2.54 0.95
CA ALA A 95 -11.52 3.22 1.15
C ALA A 95 -11.95 3.20 2.64
N SER A 96 -11.74 2.07 3.35
CA SER A 96 -12.06 1.98 4.77
C SER A 96 -11.29 2.98 5.63
N VAL A 97 -10.05 3.34 5.26
CA VAL A 97 -9.28 4.38 5.96
C VAL A 97 -10.01 5.70 5.83
N VAL A 98 -10.29 6.13 4.60
CA VAL A 98 -10.95 7.40 4.30
C VAL A 98 -12.32 7.49 4.97
N ILE A 99 -13.15 6.46 4.84
CA ILE A 99 -14.51 6.45 5.40
C ILE A 99 -14.46 6.56 6.93
N ARG A 100 -13.56 5.83 7.60
CA ARG A 100 -13.45 5.88 9.07
C ARG A 100 -12.91 7.21 9.58
N ASP A 101 -12.00 7.84 8.84
CA ASP A 101 -11.47 9.15 9.19
C ASP A 101 -12.56 10.22 9.07
N LEU A 102 -13.28 10.26 7.95
CA LEU A 102 -14.43 11.16 7.75
C LEU A 102 -15.54 10.93 8.79
N TYR A 103 -15.81 9.68 9.16
CA TYR A 103 -16.81 9.36 10.18
C TYR A 103 -16.42 9.89 11.57
N LYS A 104 -15.14 9.84 11.93
CA LYS A 104 -14.64 10.41 13.20
C LYS A 104 -14.71 11.95 13.20
N GLU A 105 -14.38 12.58 12.08
CA GLU A 105 -14.48 14.04 11.93
C GLU A 105 -15.93 14.50 12.10
N ALA A 106 -16.89 13.84 11.43
CA ALA A 106 -18.32 14.15 11.56
C ALA A 106 -18.82 14.03 13.02
N ASN A 107 -18.40 13.00 13.75
CA ASN A 107 -18.74 12.82 15.16
C ASN A 107 -18.10 13.85 16.09
N THR A 108 -16.98 14.46 15.69
CA THR A 108 -16.32 15.50 16.47
C THR A 108 -17.06 16.83 16.31
N VAL A 109 -17.52 17.13 15.09
CA VAL A 109 -18.35 18.32 14.80
C VAL A 109 -19.71 18.24 15.48
N ALA A 110 -20.34 17.06 15.50
CA ALA A 110 -21.65 16.88 16.14
C ALA A 110 -21.64 16.97 17.69
N LYS A 111 -20.45 16.96 18.31
CA LYS A 111 -20.26 17.04 19.76
C LYS A 111 -19.74 18.40 20.25
N ALA A 112 -19.43 19.32 19.34
CA ALA A 112 -19.01 20.69 19.61
C ALA A 112 -20.21 21.63 19.48
#